data_AF-A0A401Q7E0-F1
#
_entry.id   AF-A0A401Q7E0-F1
#
_cell.length_a   1.000
_cell.length_b   1.000
_cell.length_c   1.000
_cell.angle_alpha   90.00
_cell.angle_beta   90.00
_cell.angle_gamma   90.00
#
_symmetry.space_group_name_H-M   'P 1'
#
loop_
_entity.id
_entity.type
_entity.pdbx_description
1 polymer ?
#
loop_
_entity_poly.entity_id
_entity_poly.type
_entity_poly.pdbx_seq_one_letter_code
_entity_poly.pdbx_strand_id
1 'polypeptide(L)'
;VIECNLRASRSCPFVSKTIGVDLINVATRVMIGESIDEALLPSLENPIIPTEYVGIKAPMFSWPRLRDADPILRCEMASTGEVACFGPNIYSAFLKAILSTGFKLPQKGILIGIQ
;
A
#
# COMPACT_ATOMS: atom_id res chain seq x y z
N VAL A 1 -12.59 16.77 1.28
CA VAL A 1 -11.24 16.60 1.88
C VAL A 1 -11.43 16.11 3.31
N ILE A 2 -10.80 15.00 3.72
CA ILE A 2 -10.88 14.50 5.11
C ILE A 2 -9.82 15.20 5.96
N GLU A 3 -8.55 15.11 5.57
CA GLU A 3 -7.42 15.78 6.19
C GLU A 3 -6.32 16.08 5.16
N CYS A 4 -5.38 16.96 5.52
CA CYS A 4 -4.17 17.22 4.73
C CYS A 4 -2.95 17.09 5.65
N ASN A 5 -2.01 16.22 5.27
CA ASN A 5 -0.75 16.04 5.99
C ASN A 5 0.37 16.63 5.13
N LEU A 6 0.96 17.75 5.55
CA LEU A 6 2.12 18.36 4.89
C LEU A 6 3.43 17.66 5.26
N ARG A 7 3.46 16.34 5.05
CA ARG A 7 4.60 15.45 5.31
C ARG A 7 4.44 14.17 4.48
N ALA A 8 5.51 13.40 4.36
CA ALA A 8 5.45 12.08 3.75
C ALA A 8 4.41 11.19 4.45
N SER A 9 3.61 10.50 3.66
CA SER A 9 2.61 9.55 4.14
C SER A 9 3.18 8.13 4.17
N ARG A 10 2.49 7.23 4.89
CA ARG A 10 2.84 5.81 4.91
C ARG A 10 2.72 5.10 3.56
N SER A 11 2.08 5.71 2.55
CA SER A 11 1.99 5.14 1.21
C SER A 11 3.13 5.58 0.27
N CYS A 12 3.96 6.57 0.65
CA CYS A 12 5.05 7.06 -0.18
C CYS A 12 5.99 5.95 -0.68
N PRO A 13 6.45 4.98 0.15
CA PRO A 13 7.31 3.90 -0.34
C PRO A 13 6.61 3.01 -1.38
N PHE A 14 5.35 2.67 -1.13
CA PHE A 14 4.54 1.85 -2.04
C PHE A 14 4.32 2.54 -3.39
N VAL A 15 3.91 3.81 -3.38
CA VAL A 15 3.71 4.60 -4.60
C VAL A 15 5.02 4.72 -5.37
N SER A 16 6.12 5.05 -4.68
CA SER A 16 7.44 5.21 -5.31
C SER A 16 7.90 3.94 -6.04
N LYS A 17 7.72 2.77 -5.41
CA LYS A 17 8.04 1.48 -6.03
C LYS A 17 7.08 1.09 -7.15
N THR A 18 5.84 1.55 -7.09
CA THR A 18 4.82 1.25 -8.10
C THR A 18 5.00 2.08 -9.37
N ILE A 19 5.48 3.31 -9.27
CA ILE A 19 5.70 4.18 -10.45
C ILE A 19 7.16 4.23 -10.90
N GLY A 20 8.08 3.65 -10.12
CA GLY A 20 9.51 3.64 -10.43
C GLY A 20 10.24 4.95 -10.13
N VAL A 21 9.64 5.86 -9.36
CA VAL A 21 10.21 7.18 -9.00
C VAL A 21 10.31 7.30 -7.49
N ASP A 22 11.49 7.58 -6.97
CA ASP A 22 11.68 7.82 -5.54
C ASP A 22 11.19 9.21 -5.15
N LEU A 23 9.96 9.29 -4.64
CA LEU A 23 9.34 10.55 -4.24
C LEU A 23 10.04 11.20 -3.04
N ILE A 24 10.70 10.42 -2.18
CA ILE A 24 11.43 10.95 -1.03
C ILE A 24 12.71 11.62 -1.50
N ASN A 25 13.42 11.00 -2.45
CA ASN A 25 14.58 11.62 -3.08
C ASN A 25 14.20 12.93 -3.78
N VAL A 26 13.15 12.92 -4.60
CA VAL A 26 12.64 14.13 -5.27
C VAL A 26 12.31 15.22 -4.26
N ALA A 27 11.50 14.91 -3.23
CA ALA A 27 11.14 15.88 -2.20
C ALA A 27 12.37 16.43 -1.46
N THR A 28 13.37 15.59 -1.18
CA THR A 28 14.60 16.01 -0.50
C THR A 28 15.40 17.00 -1.35
N ARG A 29 15.58 16.70 -2.64
CA ARG A 29 16.26 17.58 -3.60
C ARG A 29 15.57 18.95 -3.71
N VAL A 30 14.23 18.97 -3.74
CA VAL A 30 13.45 20.21 -3.69
C VAL A 30 13.72 20.99 -2.40
N MET A 31 13.70 20.33 -1.24
CA MET A 31 13.90 21.00 0.06
C MET A 31 15.28 21.65 0.21
N ILE A 32 16.32 21.10 -0.43
CA ILE A 32 17.68 21.66 -0.40
C ILE A 32 17.97 22.64 -1.56
N GLY A 33 16.99 22.90 -2.44
CA GLY A 33 17.14 23.82 -3.57
C GLY A 33 17.96 23.25 -4.74
N GLU A 34 18.07 21.93 -4.86
CA GLU A 34 18.75 21.29 -5.98
C GLU A 34 17.87 21.32 -7.24
N SER A 35 18.48 21.56 -8.40
CA SER A 35 17.79 21.48 -9.70
C SER A 35 17.37 20.03 -10.01
N ILE A 36 16.12 19.86 -10.46
CA ILE A 36 15.57 18.56 -10.83
C ILE A 36 15.04 18.66 -12.27
N ASP A 37 15.25 17.61 -13.05
CA ASP A 37 14.58 17.45 -14.33
C ASP A 37 13.16 16.90 -14.09
N GLU A 38 12.16 17.74 -14.34
CA GLU A 38 10.75 17.41 -14.14
C GLU A 38 10.16 16.61 -15.30
N ALA A 39 10.83 16.51 -16.45
CA ALA A 39 10.27 15.89 -17.66
C ALA A 39 9.94 14.39 -17.47
N LEU A 40 10.68 13.70 -16.58
CA LEU A 40 10.51 12.29 -16.27
C LEU A 40 9.73 12.05 -14.96
N LEU A 41 9.29 13.10 -14.28
CA LEU A 41 8.55 12.99 -13.03
C LEU A 41 7.05 12.87 -13.28
N PRO A 42 6.30 12.18 -12.40
CA PRO A 42 4.86 12.14 -12.47
C PRO A 42 4.28 13.51 -12.12
N SER A 43 3.88 14.28 -13.14
CA SER A 43 3.20 15.57 -12.96
C SER A 43 1.68 15.41 -13.07
N LEU A 44 0.93 16.47 -12.75
CA LEU A 44 -0.52 16.46 -12.92
C LEU A 44 -0.93 16.38 -14.41
N GLU A 45 -0.08 16.91 -15.30
CA GLU A 45 -0.31 16.92 -16.75
C GLU A 45 0.15 15.61 -17.42
N ASN A 46 1.20 14.99 -16.88
CA ASN A 46 1.77 13.74 -17.40
C ASN A 46 1.93 12.70 -16.27
N PRO A 47 0.84 12.04 -15.85
CA PRO A 47 0.89 11.02 -14.80
C PRO A 47 1.54 9.72 -15.31
N ILE A 48 2.35 9.10 -14.44
CA ILE A 48 2.89 7.75 -14.71
C ILE A 48 1.88 6.72 -14.22
N ILE A 49 1.26 6.00 -15.17
CA ILE A 49 0.26 4.96 -14.88
C ILE A 49 0.79 3.62 -15.40
N PRO A 50 1.09 2.65 -14.51
CA PRO A 50 1.47 1.30 -14.93
C PRO A 50 0.35 0.65 -15.74
N THR A 51 0.64 0.18 -16.96
CA THR A 51 -0.33 -0.49 -17.84
C THR A 51 -0.28 -2.01 -17.74
N GLU A 52 0.91 -2.57 -17.50
CA GLU A 52 1.16 -4.02 -17.53
C GLU A 52 0.91 -4.70 -16.19
N TYR A 53 0.74 -3.93 -15.10
CA TYR A 53 0.58 -4.47 -13.76
C TYR A 53 -0.23 -3.55 -12.85
N VAL A 54 -0.72 -4.15 -11.77
CA VAL A 54 -1.39 -3.48 -10.65
C VAL A 54 -0.60 -3.75 -9.37
N GLY A 55 -0.38 -2.71 -8.57
CA GLY A 55 0.14 -2.82 -7.20
C GLY A 55 -1.01 -2.83 -6.19
N ILE A 56 -0.93 -3.72 -5.19
CA ILE A 56 -1.84 -3.72 -4.03
C ILE A 56 -1.01 -3.64 -2.75
N LYS A 57 -1.45 -2.77 -1.85
CA LYS A 57 -0.94 -2.64 -0.48
C LYS A 57 -1.99 -3.15 0.50
N ALA A 58 -1.65 -4.16 1.29
CA ALA A 58 -2.52 -4.74 2.31
C ALA A 58 -1.92 -4.61 3.71
N PRO A 59 -2.74 -4.46 4.77
CA PRO A 59 -2.27 -4.39 6.14
C PRO A 59 -1.76 -5.75 6.65
N MET A 60 -0.73 -5.71 7.48
CA MET A 60 -0.27 -6.86 8.27
C MET A 60 -0.72 -6.67 9.73
N PHE A 61 -1.27 -7.73 10.32
CA PHE A 61 -1.76 -7.71 11.71
C PHE A 61 -1.00 -8.70 12.58
N SER A 62 -0.90 -8.38 13.87
CA SER A 62 -0.21 -9.19 14.88
C SER A 62 -1.15 -9.79 15.93
N TRP A 63 -2.40 -10.09 15.56
CA TRP A 63 -3.43 -10.63 16.46
C TRP A 63 -2.97 -11.82 17.30
N PRO A 64 -2.23 -12.83 16.76
CA PRO A 64 -1.79 -13.97 17.56
C PRO A 64 -0.84 -13.59 18.72
N ARG A 65 -0.21 -12.40 18.66
CA ARG A 65 0.69 -11.90 19.70
C ARG A 65 -0.05 -11.04 20.73
N LEU A 66 -1.24 -10.53 20.39
CA LEU A 66 -2.06 -9.68 21.25
C LEU A 66 -3.17 -10.54 21.86
N ARG A 67 -2.87 -11.17 23.00
CA ARG A 67 -3.89 -11.94 23.75
C ARG A 67 -5.05 -11.02 24.14
N ASP A 68 -6.25 -11.54 24.03
CA ASP A 68 -7.52 -10.86 24.35
C ASP A 68 -7.85 -9.63 23.49
N ALA A 69 -7.08 -9.37 22.42
CA ALA A 69 -7.44 -8.34 21.46
C ALA A 69 -8.59 -8.81 20.55
N ASP A 70 -9.62 -7.98 20.47
CA ASP A 70 -10.73 -8.14 19.54
C ASP A 70 -10.25 -7.90 18.09
N PRO A 71 -10.27 -8.90 17.19
CA PRO A 71 -9.73 -8.79 15.83
C PRO A 71 -10.71 -8.08 14.88
N ILE A 72 -11.28 -6.96 15.31
CA ILE A 72 -12.24 -6.14 14.58
C ILE A 72 -11.62 -4.77 14.30
N LEU A 73 -11.78 -4.29 13.06
CA LEU A 73 -11.32 -2.96 12.66
C LEU A 73 -12.25 -1.89 13.22
N ARG A 74 -11.66 -0.83 13.78
CA ARG A 74 -12.35 0.36 14.29
C ARG A 74 -11.79 1.61 13.60
N CYS A 75 -12.20 2.80 14.04
CA CYS A 75 -11.63 4.05 13.52
C CYS A 75 -10.12 4.16 13.77
N GLU A 76 -9.64 3.49 14.84
CA GLU A 76 -8.23 3.40 15.19
C GLU A 76 -7.48 2.37 14.33
N MET A 77 -6.24 2.70 13.99
CA MET A 77 -5.37 1.83 13.22
C MET A 77 -4.83 0.69 14.09
N ALA A 78 -5.31 -0.54 13.85
CA ALA A 78 -4.83 -1.73 14.54
C ALA A 78 -3.73 -2.52 13.79
N SER A 79 -3.50 -2.23 12.50
CA SER A 79 -2.46 -2.89 11.70
C SER A 79 -1.06 -2.47 12.13
N THR A 80 -0.13 -3.42 12.22
CA THR A 80 1.25 -3.18 12.67
C THR A 80 2.26 -3.06 11.53
N GLY A 81 1.87 -3.46 10.32
CA GLY A 81 2.74 -3.41 9.16
C GLY A 81 1.95 -3.47 7.86
N GLU A 82 2.65 -3.75 6.77
CA GLU A 82 2.11 -3.75 5.42
C GLU A 82 2.83 -4.77 4.54
N VAL A 83 2.09 -5.29 3.56
CA VAL A 83 2.63 -6.04 2.43
C VAL A 83 2.25 -5.32 1.15
N ALA A 84 3.15 -5.35 0.17
CA ALA A 84 2.90 -4.80 -1.15
C ALA A 84 3.20 -5.87 -2.19
N CYS A 85 2.25 -6.09 -3.12
CA CYS A 85 2.37 -7.11 -4.15
C CYS A 85 1.98 -6.55 -5.52
N PHE A 86 2.62 -7.09 -6.55
CA PHE A 86 2.32 -6.78 -7.95
C PHE A 86 1.71 -8.00 -8.66
N GLY A 87 0.79 -7.73 -9.58
CA GLY A 87 0.21 -8.74 -10.45
C GLY A 87 -0.27 -8.13 -11.77
N PRO A 88 -0.48 -8.95 -12.81
CA PRO A 88 -1.00 -8.48 -14.10
C PRO A 88 -2.41 -7.89 -14.00
N ASN A 89 -3.13 -8.17 -12.91
CA ASN A 89 -4.45 -7.61 -12.64
C ASN A 89 -4.71 -7.54 -11.12
N ILE A 90 -5.79 -6.86 -10.74
CA ILE A 90 -6.19 -6.67 -9.35
C ILE A 90 -6.39 -8.00 -8.60
N TYR A 91 -7.00 -9.01 -9.24
CA TYR A 91 -7.31 -10.29 -8.61
C TYR A 91 -6.04 -11.07 -8.22
N SER A 92 -5.08 -11.15 -9.13
CA SER A 92 -3.80 -11.82 -8.91
C SER A 92 -2.95 -11.08 -7.88
N ALA A 93 -2.89 -9.75 -7.93
CA ALA A 93 -2.20 -8.94 -6.93
C ALA A 93 -2.84 -9.11 -5.54
N PHE A 94 -4.17 -9.22 -5.48
CA PHE A 94 -4.91 -9.36 -4.23
C PHE A 94 -4.68 -10.72 -3.58
N LEU A 95 -4.76 -11.80 -4.36
CA LEU A 95 -4.46 -13.14 -3.86
C LEU A 95 -3.02 -13.24 -3.35
N LYS A 96 -2.06 -12.64 -4.07
CA LYS A 96 -0.67 -12.55 -3.60
C LYS A 96 -0.57 -11.79 -2.27
N ALA A 97 -1.23 -10.65 -2.16
CA ALA A 97 -1.22 -9.86 -0.92
C ALA A 97 -1.79 -10.65 0.26
N ILE A 98 -2.93 -11.33 0.08
CA ILE A 98 -3.52 -12.21 1.10
C ILE A 98 -2.52 -13.29 1.52
N LEU A 99 -1.94 -14.02 0.57
CA LEU A 99 -0.96 -15.06 0.86
C LEU A 99 0.28 -14.50 1.59
N SER A 100 0.76 -13.32 1.19
CA SER A 100 1.89 -12.64 1.84
C SER A 100 1.61 -12.18 3.26
N THR A 101 0.36 -11.90 3.62
CA THR A 101 -0.02 -11.64 5.03
C THR A 101 -0.07 -12.90 5.89
N GLY A 102 0.12 -14.09 5.32
CA GLY A 102 0.09 -15.37 6.02
C GLY A 102 -1.28 -16.05 6.03
N PHE A 103 -2.29 -15.49 5.37
CA PHE A 103 -3.57 -16.17 5.17
C PHE A 103 -3.40 -17.38 4.26
N LYS A 104 -4.10 -18.47 4.60
CA LYS A 104 -4.20 -19.67 3.76
C LYS A 104 -5.55 -19.65 3.05
N LEU A 105 -5.53 -19.87 1.73
CA LEU A 105 -6.77 -19.96 0.96
C LEU A 105 -7.57 -21.18 1.43
N PRO A 106 -8.89 -21.04 1.67
CA PRO A 106 -9.74 -22.14 2.09
C PRO A 106 -9.84 -23.21 0.99
N GLN A 107 -9.72 -24.49 1.38
CA GLN A 107 -9.85 -25.65 0.46
C GLN A 107 -11.07 -26.53 0.77
N LYS A 108 -11.79 -26.24 1.86
CA LYS A 108 -12.92 -27.03 2.34
C LYS A 108 -14.18 -26.16 2.41
N GLY A 109 -14.75 -25.97 3.60
CA GLY A 109 -15.93 -25.13 3.80
C GLY A 109 -15.57 -23.67 4.12
N ILE A 110 -16.53 -22.78 3.86
CA ILE A 110 -16.51 -21.37 4.28
C ILE A 110 -17.67 -21.20 5.27
N LEU A 111 -17.38 -20.77 6.50
CA LEU A 111 -18.40 -20.38 7.46
C LEU A 111 -18.90 -18.97 7.10
N ILE A 112 -20.21 -18.84 6.89
CA ILE A 112 -20.85 -17.56 6.59
C ILE A 112 -21.74 -17.18 7.77
N GLY A 113 -21.32 -16.17 8.52
CA GLY A 113 -22.16 -15.49 9.50
C GLY A 113 -22.50 -14.10 8.97
N ILE A 114 -23.79 -13.83 8.81
CA ILE A 114 -24.29 -12.49 8.51
C ILE A 114 -24.94 -11.94 9.78
N GLN A 115 -24.64 -10.67 10.09
CA GLN A 115 -25.23 -9.93 11.21
C GLN A 115 -26.46 -9.17 10.72
#